data_AF-A0A2R6KWV3-F1
#
_entry.id   AF-A0A2R6KWV3-F1
#
_cell.length_a   1.000
_cell.length_b   1.000
_cell.length_c   1.000
_cell.angle_alpha   90.00
_cell.angle_beta   90.00
_cell.angle_gamma   90.00
#
_symmetry.space_group_name_H-M   'P 1'
#
loop_
_entity.id
_entity.type
_entity.pdbx_description
1 polymer ?
#
loop_
_entity_poly.entity_id
_entity_poly.type
_entity_poly.pdbx_seq_one_letter_code
_entity_poly.pdbx_strand_id
1 'polypeptide(L)'
;MFVGFGVAISGLSNSLIGATAGIIGTYVVFRGGWMILQFAGLYLSPPQGEVTGPPYPDWFFFLGRANPINAYLKILVEVFDRGQDSLVRQILLTNPSPPVNTVAIETSYAVFTTIGWMVVVPVVGYLLFRRQDLL
;
A
#
# COMPACT_ATOMS: atom_id res chain seq x y z
N MET A 1 -4.74 4.65 -10.12
CA MET A 1 -3.61 4.71 -9.15
C MET A 1 -2.29 4.27 -9.79
N PHE A 2 -2.11 3.01 -10.20
CA PHE A 2 -0.85 2.56 -10.84
C PHE A 2 -0.50 3.27 -12.15
N VAL A 3 -1.49 3.77 -12.89
CA VAL A 3 -1.26 4.64 -14.05
C VAL A 3 -0.42 5.87 -13.67
N GLY A 4 -0.67 6.48 -12.51
CA GLY A 4 0.11 7.63 -12.04
C GLY A 4 1.58 7.28 -11.79
N PHE A 5 1.84 6.09 -11.20
CA PHE A 5 3.20 5.58 -11.06
C PHE A 5 3.84 5.32 -12.42
N GLY A 6 3.10 4.74 -13.37
CA GLY A 6 3.58 4.51 -14.73
C GLY A 6 4.00 5.79 -15.43
N VAL A 7 3.18 6.84 -15.35
CA VAL A 7 3.50 8.15 -15.93
C VAL A 7 4.73 8.75 -15.27
N ALA A 8 4.78 8.78 -13.93
CA ALA A 8 5.90 9.33 -13.19
C ALA A 8 7.22 8.61 -13.49
N ILE A 9 7.22 7.28 -13.52
CA ILE A 9 8.41 6.46 -13.79
C ILE A 9 8.86 6.61 -15.25
N SER A 10 7.90 6.66 -16.18
CA SER A 10 8.21 6.87 -17.60
C SER A 10 8.90 8.21 -17.83
N GLY A 11 8.44 9.27 -17.15
CA GLY A 11 9.06 10.60 -17.22
C GLY A 11 10.50 10.66 -16.69
N LEU A 12 10.94 9.67 -15.91
CA LEU A 12 12.30 9.61 -15.34
C LEU A 12 13.20 8.59 -16.05
N SER A 13 12.65 7.82 -16.97
CA SER A 13 13.33 6.67 -17.58
C SER A 13 13.89 7.03 -18.94
N ASN A 14 15.18 6.77 -19.15
CA ASN A 14 15.85 7.02 -20.43
C ASN A 14 15.57 5.94 -21.49
N SER A 15 14.81 4.89 -21.14
CA SER A 15 14.44 3.81 -22.07
C SER A 15 13.11 3.15 -21.70
N LEU A 16 12.45 2.56 -22.69
CA LEU A 16 11.21 1.79 -22.50
C LEU A 16 11.40 0.59 -21.56
N ILE A 17 12.56 -0.09 -21.66
CA ILE A 17 12.89 -1.22 -20.80
C ILE A 17 13.03 -0.75 -19.36
N GLY A 18 13.74 0.36 -19.13
CA GLY A 18 13.88 0.96 -17.80
C GLY A 18 12.53 1.37 -17.20
N ALA A 19 11.67 2.02 -18.00
CA ALA A 19 10.33 2.42 -17.58
C ALA A 19 9.49 1.21 -17.17
N THR A 20 9.47 0.18 -18.01
CA THR A 20 8.70 -1.05 -17.75
C THR A 20 9.20 -1.76 -16.50
N ALA A 21 10.52 -1.92 -16.36
CA ALA A 21 11.13 -2.53 -15.18
C ALA A 21 10.81 -1.73 -13.90
N GLY A 22 10.84 -0.40 -13.96
CA GLY A 22 10.47 0.45 -12.82
C GLY A 22 9.00 0.31 -12.42
N ILE A 23 8.09 0.20 -13.39
CA ILE A 23 6.66 0.00 -13.14
C ILE A 23 6.42 -1.36 -12.46
N ILE A 24 7.00 -2.43 -13.01
CA ILE A 24 6.92 -3.78 -12.42
C ILE A 24 7.55 -3.79 -11.03
N GLY A 25 8.72 -3.18 -10.88
CA GLY A 25 9.42 -3.05 -9.60
C GLY A 25 8.58 -2.35 -8.54
N THR A 26 7.84 -1.31 -8.92
CA THR A 26 6.93 -0.60 -8.01
C THR A 26 5.83 -1.53 -7.48
N TYR A 27 5.25 -2.36 -8.34
CA TYR A 27 4.28 -3.37 -7.90
C TYR A 27 4.92 -4.38 -6.94
N VAL A 28 6.12 -4.87 -7.23
CA VAL A 28 6.86 -5.81 -6.36
C VAL A 28 7.18 -5.18 -5.00
N VAL A 29 7.59 -3.90 -4.98
CA VAL A 29 7.84 -3.15 -3.75
C VAL A 29 6.60 -3.08 -2.89
N PHE A 30 5.44 -2.70 -3.45
CA PHE A 30 4.23 -2.62 -2.65
C PHE A 30 3.64 -3.97 -2.27
N ARG A 31 3.71 -4.97 -3.15
CA ARG A 31 3.09 -6.28 -2.89
C ARG A 31 3.95 -7.16 -1.98
N GLY A 32 5.26 -7.11 -2.16
CA GLY A 32 6.22 -7.91 -1.38
C GLY A 32 6.94 -7.05 -0.34
N GLY A 33 7.75 -6.09 -0.79
CA GLY A 33 8.63 -5.31 0.08
C GLY A 33 7.93 -4.62 1.25
N TRP A 34 6.81 -3.96 0.99
CA TRP A 34 6.02 -3.27 2.00
C TRP A 34 5.41 -4.23 3.03
N MET A 35 4.98 -5.42 2.61
CA MET A 35 4.47 -6.45 3.50
C MET A 35 5.58 -7.03 4.37
N ILE A 36 6.75 -7.29 3.77
CA ILE A 36 7.95 -7.70 4.53
C ILE A 36 8.29 -6.66 5.59
N LEU A 37 8.30 -5.36 5.24
CA LEU A 37 8.56 -4.28 6.20
C LEU A 37 7.52 -4.23 7.31
N GLN A 38 6.24 -4.40 6.98
CA GLN A 38 5.14 -4.42 7.93
C GLN A 38 5.31 -5.53 8.98
N PHE A 39 5.64 -6.76 8.54
CA PHE A 39 5.89 -7.89 9.44
C PHE A 39 7.24 -7.77 10.17
N ALA A 40 8.29 -7.27 9.50
CA ALA A 40 9.59 -7.02 10.14
C ALA A 40 9.47 -6.04 11.31
N GLY A 41 8.57 -5.05 11.22
CA GLY A 41 8.28 -4.14 12.33
C GLY A 41 7.82 -4.86 13.60
N LEU A 42 7.09 -5.98 13.49
CA LEU A 42 6.65 -6.78 14.64
C LEU A 42 7.84 -7.46 15.33
N TYR A 43 8.83 -7.91 14.55
CA TYR A 43 10.05 -8.52 15.08
C TYR A 43 11.00 -7.50 15.72
N LEU A 44 11.03 -6.26 15.21
CA LEU A 44 11.92 -5.21 15.69
C LEU A 44 11.32 -4.39 16.85
N SER A 45 10.00 -4.35 16.98
CA SER A 45 9.28 -3.62 18.04
C SER A 45 8.47 -4.55 18.95
N PRO A 46 9.05 -5.61 19.55
CA PRO A 46 8.30 -6.48 20.44
C PRO A 46 7.92 -5.72 21.72
N PRO A 47 6.63 -5.59 22.05
CA PRO A 47 6.18 -5.07 23.33
C PRO A 47 6.35 -6.19 24.37
N GLN A 48 7.47 -6.22 25.08
CA GLN A 48 7.69 -7.08 26.27
C GLN A 48 7.31 -8.57 26.10
N GLY A 49 7.51 -9.14 24.91
CA GLY A 49 7.20 -10.53 24.59
C GLY A 49 7.17 -10.73 23.08
N GLU A 50 7.49 -11.96 22.63
CA GLU A 50 7.38 -12.31 21.21
C GLU A 50 5.91 -12.15 20.77
N VAL A 51 5.63 -11.20 19.88
CA VAL A 51 4.33 -11.10 19.21
C VAL A 51 4.23 -12.26 18.22
N THR A 52 3.89 -13.44 18.73
CA THR A 52 3.77 -14.69 17.99
C THR A 52 2.39 -14.86 17.36
N GLY A 53 1.47 -13.91 17.57
CA GLY A 53 0.15 -13.92 16.95
C GLY A 53 -0.71 -12.69 17.28
N PRO A 54 -1.92 -12.61 16.71
CA PRO A 54 -2.91 -11.57 17.00
C PRO A 54 -3.26 -11.50 18.51
N PRO A 55 -3.68 -10.34 19.03
CA PRO A 55 -3.94 -9.08 18.31
C PRO A 55 -2.66 -8.29 18.03
N TYR A 56 -2.52 -7.80 16.79
CA TYR A 56 -1.41 -6.94 16.38
C TYR A 56 -1.59 -5.50 16.88
N PRO A 57 -0.50 -4.74 17.09
CA PRO A 57 -0.58 -3.33 17.49
C PRO A 57 -1.14 -2.44 16.38
N ASP A 58 -1.76 -1.32 16.75
CA ASP A 58 -2.41 -0.38 15.82
C ASP A 58 -1.52 0.07 14.65
N TRP A 59 -0.25 0.38 14.91
CA TRP A 59 0.69 0.83 13.87
C TRP A 59 0.82 -0.19 12.73
N PHE A 60 0.66 -1.48 13.02
CA PHE A 60 0.73 -2.55 12.02
C PHE A 60 -0.39 -2.38 10.99
N PHE A 61 -1.61 -2.07 11.45
CA PHE A 61 -2.75 -1.84 10.57
C PHE A 61 -2.62 -0.53 9.80
N PHE A 62 -2.14 0.54 10.45
CA PHE A 62 -1.87 1.81 9.76
C PHE A 62 -0.85 1.62 8.63
N LEU A 63 0.28 0.96 8.90
CA LEU A 63 1.31 0.70 7.91
C LEU A 63 0.81 -0.21 6.79
N GLY A 64 0.06 -1.26 7.13
CA GLY A 64 -0.53 -2.17 6.15
C GLY A 64 -1.55 -1.49 5.24
N ARG A 65 -2.34 -0.56 5.78
CA ARG A 65 -3.37 0.15 5.03
C ARG A 65 -2.86 1.42 4.34
N ALA A 66 -1.73 1.98 4.76
CA ALA A 66 -1.00 3.02 4.03
C ALA A 66 -0.49 2.52 2.67
N ASN A 67 -0.41 1.20 2.48
CA ASN A 67 -0.08 0.61 1.19
C ASN A 67 -1.18 0.87 0.14
N PRO A 68 -0.82 1.44 -1.03
CA PRO A 68 -1.79 1.80 -2.07
C PRO A 68 -2.61 0.62 -2.60
N ILE A 69 -2.01 -0.57 -2.72
CA ILE A 69 -2.69 -1.79 -3.18
C ILE A 69 -3.72 -2.22 -2.15
N ASN A 70 -3.34 -2.28 -0.88
CA ASN A 70 -4.22 -2.77 0.18
C ASN A 70 -5.38 -1.81 0.46
N ALA A 71 -5.12 -0.50 0.40
CA ALA A 71 -6.16 0.52 0.50
C ALA A 71 -7.21 0.36 -0.60
N TYR A 72 -6.77 0.24 -1.86
CA TYR A 72 -7.67 0.03 -3.00
C TYR A 72 -8.47 -1.27 -2.88
N LEU A 73 -7.80 -2.37 -2.51
CA LEU A 73 -8.46 -3.66 -2.32
C LEU A 73 -9.50 -3.64 -1.20
N LYS A 74 -9.26 -2.92 -0.09
CA LYS A 74 -10.27 -2.77 0.97
C LYS A 74 -11.52 -2.10 0.44
N ILE A 75 -11.36 -1.02 -0.33
CA ILE A 75 -12.50 -0.30 -0.92
C ILE A 75 -13.28 -1.24 -1.84
N LEU A 76 -12.59 -2.01 -2.69
CA LEU A 76 -13.24 -2.98 -3.57
C LEU A 76 -13.98 -4.06 -2.78
N VAL A 77 -13.35 -4.63 -1.76
CA VAL A 77 -13.98 -5.63 -0.88
C VAL A 77 -15.24 -5.09 -0.23
N GLU A 78 -15.21 -3.85 0.24
CA GLU A 78 -16.36 -3.21 0.89
C GLU A 78 -17.51 -2.92 -0.10
N VAL A 79 -17.17 -2.41 -1.29
CA VAL A 79 -18.17 -2.09 -2.33
C VAL A 79 -18.80 -3.35 -2.90
N PHE A 80 -18.01 -4.42 -3.07
CA PHE A 80 -18.45 -5.69 -3.62
C PHE A 80 -18.70 -6.73 -2.53
N ASP A 81 -19.09 -6.32 -1.32
CA ASP A 81 -19.16 -7.22 -0.16
C ASP A 81 -20.02 -8.45 -0.45
N ARG A 82 -19.40 -9.64 -0.36
CA ARG A 82 -20.03 -10.95 -0.55
C ARG A 82 -19.99 -11.79 0.73
N GLY A 83 -19.74 -11.16 1.88
CA GLY A 83 -19.65 -11.82 3.18
C GLY A 83 -18.22 -12.12 3.62
N GLN A 84 -18.10 -12.57 4.88
CA GLN A 84 -16.84 -12.80 5.60
C GLN A 84 -15.93 -13.82 4.89
N ASP A 85 -16.51 -14.84 4.25
CA ASP A 85 -15.77 -15.94 3.61
C ASP A 85 -15.47 -15.71 2.12
N SER A 86 -15.72 -14.51 1.60
CA SER A 86 -15.47 -14.24 0.18
C SER A 86 -13.99 -14.32 -0.18
N LEU A 87 -13.67 -14.93 -1.32
CA LEU A 87 -12.31 -14.98 -1.88
C LEU A 87 -11.67 -13.58 -1.96
N VAL A 88 -12.47 -12.54 -2.17
CA VAL A 88 -11.99 -11.15 -2.26
C VAL A 88 -11.42 -10.66 -0.92
N ARG A 89 -12.01 -11.05 0.22
CA ARG A 89 -11.46 -10.76 1.56
C ARG A 89 -10.15 -11.51 1.83
N GLN A 90 -9.95 -12.69 1.25
CA GLN A 90 -8.70 -13.44 1.39
C GLN A 90 -7.51 -12.75 0.67
N ILE A 91 -7.78 -11.88 -0.30
CA ILE A 91 -6.73 -11.10 -1.00
C ILE A 91 -6.16 -9.98 -0.09
N LEU A 92 -6.92 -9.56 0.92
CA LEU A 92 -6.44 -8.68 1.98
C LEU A 92 -5.52 -9.49 2.90
N LEU A 93 -4.22 -9.43 2.60
CA LEU A 93 -3.15 -10.12 3.34
C LEU A 93 -3.15 -9.82 4.85
N THR A 94 -3.75 -8.70 5.26
CA THR A 94 -3.85 -8.27 6.66
C THR A 94 -5.28 -7.83 6.98
N ASN A 95 -6.20 -8.80 6.99
CA ASN A 95 -7.53 -8.59 7.50
C ASN A 95 -7.52 -8.70 9.04
N PRO A 96 -8.07 -7.74 9.79
CA PRO A 96 -8.16 -7.86 11.24
C PRO A 96 -9.07 -9.04 11.61
N SER A 97 -8.58 -9.91 12.50
CA SER A 97 -9.46 -10.80 13.25
C SER A 97 -10.02 -10.01 14.43
N PRO A 98 -11.34 -10.02 14.71
CA PRO A 98 -11.88 -9.41 15.92
C PRO A 98 -11.13 -9.91 17.17
N PRO A 99 -10.88 -9.07 18.19
CA PRO A 99 -11.44 -7.73 18.43
C PRO A 99 -10.40 -6.61 18.19
N VAL A 100 -10.16 -6.23 16.94
CA VAL A 100 -9.35 -5.05 16.60
C VAL A 100 -10.28 -3.89 16.29
N ASN A 101 -10.15 -2.78 17.02
CA ASN A 101 -10.92 -1.56 16.81
C ASN A 101 -9.96 -0.37 16.64
N THR A 102 -9.54 -0.11 15.40
CA THR A 102 -8.64 1.00 15.06
C THR A 102 -9.10 1.70 13.78
N VAL A 103 -8.87 2.99 13.65
CA VAL A 103 -9.29 3.76 12.46
C VAL A 103 -8.66 3.20 11.17
N ALA A 104 -7.48 2.58 11.26
CA ALA A 104 -6.80 1.99 10.11
C ALA A 104 -7.57 0.84 9.43
N ILE A 105 -8.48 0.17 10.14
CA ILE A 105 -9.28 -0.90 9.55
C ILE A 105 -10.52 -0.37 8.82
N GLU A 106 -10.93 0.86 9.11
CA GLU A 106 -12.08 1.51 8.48
C GLU A 106 -11.87 1.76 6.98
N THR A 107 -12.99 1.79 6.25
CA THR A 107 -13.01 2.10 4.82
C THR A 107 -12.64 3.57 4.56
N SER A 108 -12.99 4.48 5.47
CA SER A 108 -12.65 5.91 5.41
C SER A 108 -11.14 6.12 5.24
N TYR A 109 -10.33 5.49 6.08
CA TYR A 109 -8.87 5.57 6.02
C TYR A 109 -8.31 5.01 4.71
N ALA A 110 -8.89 3.93 4.19
CA ALA A 110 -8.50 3.35 2.89
C ALA A 110 -8.80 4.31 1.73
N VAL A 111 -9.94 5.02 1.76
CA VAL A 111 -10.30 6.04 0.78
C VAL A 111 -9.30 7.20 0.81
N PHE A 112 -9.03 7.76 1.99
CA PHE A 112 -8.06 8.87 2.13
C PHE A 112 -6.66 8.48 1.69
N THR A 113 -6.21 7.28 2.05
CA THR A 113 -4.91 6.76 1.60
C THR A 113 -4.85 6.65 0.07
N THR A 114 -5.93 6.13 -0.53
CA THR A 114 -6.01 5.98 -2.00
C THR A 114 -5.94 7.34 -2.70
N ILE A 115 -6.71 8.32 -2.22
CA ILE A 115 -6.68 9.70 -2.73
C ILE A 115 -5.30 10.32 -2.54
N GLY A 116 -4.69 10.16 -1.36
CA GLY A 116 -3.36 10.66 -1.05
C GLY A 116 -2.32 10.19 -2.07
N TRP A 117 -2.27 8.90 -2.34
CA TRP A 117 -1.38 8.34 -3.37
C TRP A 117 -1.71 8.81 -4.79
N MET A 118 -2.99 8.98 -5.12
CA MET A 118 -3.41 9.53 -6.43
C MET A 118 -2.93 10.96 -6.65
N VAL A 119 -2.72 11.74 -5.59
CA VAL A 119 -2.23 13.12 -5.67
C VAL A 119 -0.70 13.16 -5.56
N VAL A 120 -0.13 12.47 -4.57
CA VAL A 120 1.31 12.53 -4.27
C VAL A 120 2.14 12.04 -5.44
N VAL A 121 1.76 10.95 -6.10
CA VAL A 121 2.58 10.33 -7.15
C VAL A 121 2.69 11.22 -8.39
N PRO A 122 1.59 11.75 -8.98
CA PRO A 122 1.70 12.70 -10.08
C PRO A 122 2.45 13.97 -9.70
N VAL A 123 2.25 14.51 -8.48
CA VAL A 123 2.95 15.72 -8.04
C VAL A 123 4.46 15.48 -7.94
N VAL A 124 4.89 14.40 -7.29
CA VAL A 124 6.31 14.04 -7.20
C VAL A 124 6.89 13.77 -8.59
N GLY A 125 6.18 13.01 -9.43
CA GLY A 125 6.58 12.76 -10.81
C GLY A 125 6.80 14.04 -11.61
N TYR A 126 5.85 14.98 -11.54
CA TYR A 126 5.95 16.29 -12.19
C TYR A 126 7.14 17.11 -11.67
N LEU A 127 7.35 17.15 -10.35
CA LEU A 127 8.47 17.89 -9.76
C LEU A 127 9.83 17.31 -10.17
N LEU A 128 9.95 15.99 -10.26
CA LEU A 128 11.19 15.34 -10.69
C LEU A 128 11.43 15.54 -12.19
N PHE A 129 10.40 15.40 -13.02
CA PHE A 129 10.47 15.68 -14.45
C PHE A 129 10.91 17.13 -14.72
N ARG A 130 10.28 18.11 -14.06
CA ARG A 130 10.64 19.53 -14.19
C ARG A 130 12.10 19.81 -13.83
N ARG A 131 12.67 19.08 -12.88
CA ARG A 131 14.09 19.25 -12.52
C ARG A 131 15.04 18.70 -13.58
N GLN A 132 14.65 17.66 -14.30
CA GLN A 132 15.44 17.09 -15.38
C GLN A 132 15.39 17.96 -16.64
N ASP A 133 14.25 18.58 -16.95
CA ASP A 133 14.12 19.49 -18.09
C ASP A 133 14.87 20.82 -17.93
N LEU A 134 15.21 21.22 -16.70
CA LEU A 134 15.92 22.46 -16.40
C LEU A 134 17.45 22.31 -16.32
N LEU A 135 17.98 21.10 -16.50
CA LEU A 135 19.41 20.76 -16.50
C LEU A 135 19.86 20.35 -17.90
#